data_AF-A0A1R2B9Y2-F1
#
_entry.id   AF-A0A1R2B9Y2-F1
#
_cell.length_a   1.000
_cell.length_b   1.000
_cell.length_c   1.000
_cell.angle_alpha   90.00
_cell.angle_beta   90.00
_cell.angle_gamma   90.00
#
_symmetry.space_group_name_H-M   'P 1'
#
loop_
_entity.id
_entity.type
_entity.pdbx_description
1 polymer ?
#
loop_
_entity_poly.entity_id
_entity_poly.type
_entity_poly.pdbx_seq_one_letter_code
_entity_poly.pdbx_strand_id
1 'polypeptide(L)'
;MWKDSVEVKVIRLEGFPCSSTELALYLYADDTLHDQLLPITEEKSLYLPYDAVYKLEIINQSTQEVKTVRFKRDLFKNDGVRWLPLFTQSNDYLTELLEDVQMPRILMIFYRKKRLSTIEEHSSTEEAQEIQDVKVSPLDIEGEKNNPDEKIGIEYKNALEFERKIRDEQEKNMKKLEKELKDALERNKKREDSLLQLVNVKEEELMAAQKEISNLRGKIVRLEYENTQLHDLLESYKSEKECLNYEGLRNELEVFTHYFHDNEEISKLKSKLKNYESRDQSLHEQELLLLEAIKGKPVDIKKENELVYSISGKKISLLILNGCLMFRTLSSLEKFDNFFLLKKERSMTPTSKPHKRAVSDLKTQESDSKAISPKRINTSFTLKKPAFKP
;
A
#
# COMPACT_ATOMS: atom_id res chain seq x y z
N MET A 1 25.09 33.46 -37.92
CA MET A 1 24.94 32.60 -36.72
C MET A 1 24.00 31.46 -37.06
N TRP A 2 24.48 30.21 -37.08
CA TRP A 2 23.62 29.02 -37.13
C TRP A 2 23.72 28.36 -35.75
N LYS A 3 22.60 28.07 -35.10
CA LYS A 3 22.55 27.58 -33.71
C LYS A 3 22.59 26.05 -33.67
N ASP A 4 23.24 25.47 -32.66
CA ASP A 4 23.16 24.03 -32.37
C ASP A 4 21.70 23.62 -32.18
N SER A 5 21.24 22.66 -32.99
CA SER A 5 19.92 22.06 -32.86
C SER A 5 20.01 20.65 -32.31
N VAL A 6 19.11 20.32 -31.39
CA VAL A 6 18.90 18.94 -30.93
C VAL A 6 17.64 18.42 -31.60
N GLU A 7 17.76 17.34 -32.35
CA GLU A 7 16.61 16.56 -32.81
C GLU A 7 16.18 15.61 -31.69
N VAL A 8 14.88 15.54 -31.42
CA VAL A 8 14.32 14.69 -30.36
C VAL A 8 13.22 13.81 -30.92
N LYS A 9 13.30 12.49 -30.69
CA LYS A 9 12.26 11.53 -31.07
C LYS A 9 11.63 10.91 -29.83
N VAL A 10 10.31 10.71 -29.86
CA VAL A 10 9.58 9.97 -28.83
C VAL A 10 9.57 8.50 -29.20
N ILE A 11 10.03 7.63 -28.29
CA ILE A 11 10.00 6.18 -28.48
C ILE A 11 8.77 5.57 -27.80
N ARG A 12 8.51 5.97 -26.55
CA ARG A 12 7.56 5.25 -25.68
C ARG A 12 6.97 6.13 -24.60
N LEU A 13 5.76 5.80 -24.17
CA LEU A 13 5.06 6.38 -23.03
C LEU A 13 4.62 5.26 -22.09
N GLU A 14 4.72 5.50 -20.78
CA GLU A 14 4.30 4.57 -19.72
C GLU A 14 3.58 5.33 -18.60
N GLY A 15 2.58 4.69 -17.97
CA GLY A 15 1.73 5.35 -16.96
C GLY A 15 0.54 6.15 -17.52
N PHE A 16 0.05 5.77 -18.70
CA PHE A 16 -1.23 6.22 -19.26
C PHE A 16 -2.14 5.00 -19.50
N PRO A 17 -3.44 5.07 -19.16
CA PRO A 17 -4.39 3.96 -19.31
C PRO A 17 -5.03 3.87 -20.72
N CYS A 18 -4.48 4.56 -21.72
CA CYS A 18 -5.05 4.74 -23.05
C CYS A 18 -4.02 4.44 -24.16
N SER A 19 -4.49 4.28 -25.40
CA SER A 19 -3.61 4.03 -26.56
C SER A 19 -2.79 5.27 -26.95
N SER A 20 -1.62 5.08 -27.56
CA SER A 20 -0.80 6.19 -28.09
C SER A 20 -1.52 7.02 -29.16
N THR A 21 -2.49 6.41 -29.86
CA THR A 21 -3.41 7.06 -30.81
C THR A 21 -4.38 8.04 -30.17
N GLU A 22 -4.63 7.97 -28.85
CA GLU A 22 -5.46 8.94 -28.10
C GLU A 22 -4.64 10.06 -27.46
N LEU A 23 -3.31 10.02 -27.55
CA LEU A 23 -2.44 11.00 -26.92
C LEU A 23 -1.99 12.07 -27.93
N ALA A 24 -2.14 13.33 -27.53
CA ALA A 24 -1.50 14.48 -28.14
C ALA A 24 -0.25 14.86 -27.36
N LEU A 25 0.80 15.32 -28.04
CA LEU A 25 1.96 15.96 -27.41
C LEU A 25 2.17 17.34 -28.01
N TYR A 26 2.31 18.32 -27.13
CA TYR A 26 2.65 19.70 -27.44
C TYR A 26 4.02 20.03 -26.85
N LEU A 27 4.89 20.64 -27.65
CA LEU A 27 6.19 21.14 -27.24
C LEU A 27 6.14 22.67 -27.25
N TYR A 28 6.25 23.29 -26.09
CA TYR A 28 6.41 24.72 -25.93
C TYR A 28 7.87 25.07 -25.64
N ALA A 29 8.30 26.25 -26.06
CA ALA A 29 9.56 26.88 -25.71
C ALA A 29 9.27 28.27 -25.14
N ASP A 30 9.72 28.53 -23.91
CA ASP A 30 9.41 29.75 -23.14
C ASP A 30 7.90 30.09 -23.16
N ASP A 31 7.09 29.05 -22.86
CA ASP A 31 5.62 28.98 -22.91
C ASP A 31 4.96 29.34 -24.28
N THR A 32 5.72 29.50 -25.36
CA THR A 32 5.20 29.61 -26.74
C THR A 32 5.15 28.25 -27.44
N LEU A 33 4.06 27.90 -28.14
CA LEU A 33 3.93 26.60 -28.82
C LEU A 33 4.90 26.52 -30.01
N HIS A 34 5.80 25.53 -30.00
CA HIS A 34 6.87 25.35 -30.97
C HIS A 34 6.60 24.20 -31.95
N ASP A 35 6.08 23.06 -31.48
CA ASP A 35 5.72 21.91 -32.33
C ASP A 35 4.67 21.02 -31.62
N GLN A 36 4.02 20.13 -32.38
CA GLN A 36 3.01 19.18 -31.87
C GLN A 36 3.04 17.83 -32.60
N LEU A 37 2.73 16.75 -31.88
CA LEU A 37 2.53 15.39 -32.40
C LEU A 37 1.06 14.98 -32.17
N LEU A 38 0.36 14.65 -33.25
CA LEU A 38 -1.08 14.38 -33.27
C LEU A 38 -1.38 13.24 -34.28
N PRO A 39 -1.55 11.98 -33.83
CA PRO A 39 -1.22 11.46 -32.50
C PRO A 39 0.30 11.31 -32.31
N ILE A 40 0.73 10.78 -31.15
CA ILE A 40 2.14 10.49 -30.87
C ILE A 40 2.57 9.21 -31.61
N THR A 41 3.25 9.38 -32.75
CA THR A 41 3.88 8.30 -33.54
C THR A 41 5.40 8.39 -33.50
N GLU A 42 6.08 7.25 -33.65
CA GLU A 42 7.54 7.12 -33.54
C GLU A 42 8.32 7.81 -34.68
N GLU A 43 7.65 8.13 -35.79
CA GLU A 43 8.30 8.61 -37.02
C GLU A 43 8.67 10.10 -36.99
N LYS A 44 7.85 10.96 -36.36
CA LYS A 44 8.03 12.42 -36.39
C LYS A 44 9.00 12.89 -35.30
N SER A 45 10.07 13.54 -35.73
CA SER A 45 11.02 14.25 -34.86
C SER A 45 10.51 15.63 -34.45
N LEU A 46 10.77 16.00 -33.20
CA LEU A 46 10.72 17.36 -32.66
C LEU A 46 12.12 18.00 -32.80
N TYR A 47 12.17 19.34 -32.80
CA TYR A 47 13.43 20.10 -32.86
C TYR A 47 13.55 21.10 -31.71
N LEU A 48 14.74 21.20 -31.11
CA LEU A 48 15.11 22.17 -30.08
C LEU A 48 16.21 23.11 -30.64
N PRO A 49 15.85 24.22 -31.32
CA PRO A 49 16.80 25.04 -32.11
C PRO A 49 17.41 26.24 -31.37
N TYR A 50 17.05 26.49 -30.11
CA TYR A 50 17.66 27.54 -29.28
C TYR A 50 17.77 27.10 -27.81
N ASP A 51 18.45 27.89 -26.98
CA ASP A 51 18.43 27.69 -25.53
C ASP A 51 17.20 28.42 -24.96
N ALA A 52 16.38 27.66 -24.24
CA ALA A 52 15.05 28.04 -23.74
C ALA A 52 14.63 27.06 -22.63
N VAL A 53 13.60 27.42 -21.87
CA VAL A 53 12.86 26.45 -21.05
C VAL A 53 11.82 25.78 -21.94
N TYR A 54 12.05 24.50 -22.23
CA TYR A 54 11.10 23.68 -22.97
C TYR A 54 10.08 23.06 -22.02
N LYS A 55 8.81 23.08 -22.39
CA LYS A 55 7.70 22.38 -21.72
C LYS A 55 7.14 21.35 -22.70
N LEU A 56 7.25 20.07 -22.34
CA LEU A 56 6.43 19.02 -22.96
C LEU A 56 5.10 18.95 -22.21
N GLU A 57 4.01 18.83 -22.97
CA GLU A 57 2.66 18.70 -22.45
C GLU A 57 1.92 17.61 -23.21
N ILE A 58 1.53 16.56 -22.50
CA ILE A 58 0.85 15.41 -23.07
C ILE A 58 -0.60 15.45 -22.62
N ILE A 59 -1.51 15.50 -23.59
CA ILE A 59 -2.95 15.59 -23.37
C ILE A 59 -3.59 14.31 -23.88
N ASN A 60 -4.30 13.60 -23.00
CA ASN A 60 -5.18 12.51 -23.40
C ASN A 60 -6.45 13.10 -24.02
N GLN A 61 -6.67 12.88 -25.31
CA GLN A 61 -7.81 13.47 -26.03
C GLN A 61 -9.15 12.94 -25.49
N SER A 62 -9.20 11.67 -25.08
CA SER A 62 -10.38 10.98 -24.55
C SER A 62 -10.78 11.46 -23.15
N THR A 63 -9.82 11.69 -22.25
CA THR A 63 -10.08 12.01 -20.83
C THR A 63 -9.81 13.47 -20.45
N GLN A 64 -9.15 14.24 -21.31
CA GLN A 64 -8.57 15.56 -21.02
C GLN A 64 -7.58 15.56 -19.84
N GLU A 65 -7.02 14.40 -19.48
CA GLU A 65 -5.90 14.31 -18.53
C GLU A 65 -4.63 14.92 -19.16
N VAL A 66 -4.04 15.90 -18.46
CA VAL A 66 -2.81 16.60 -18.88
C VAL A 66 -1.65 16.22 -17.98
N LYS A 67 -0.49 15.89 -18.56
CA LYS A 67 0.77 15.69 -17.82
C LYS A 67 1.90 16.47 -18.49
N THR A 68 2.72 17.15 -17.70
CA THR A 68 3.75 18.06 -18.21
C THR A 68 5.14 17.73 -17.66
N VAL A 69 6.17 18.17 -18.38
CA VAL A 69 7.54 18.23 -17.87
C VAL A 69 8.27 19.41 -18.50
N ARG A 70 8.93 20.22 -17.66
CA ARG A 70 9.77 21.34 -18.08
C ARG A 70 11.25 21.00 -17.91
N PHE A 71 12.09 21.45 -18.83
CA PHE A 71 13.54 21.26 -18.76
C PHE A 71 14.28 22.30 -19.60
N LYS A 72 15.59 22.42 -19.39
CA LYS A 72 16.50 23.12 -20.31
C LYS A 72 17.25 22.13 -21.20
N ARG A 73 17.54 22.54 -22.43
CA ARG A 73 18.28 21.75 -23.42
C ARG A 73 19.65 21.26 -22.90
N ASP A 74 20.32 22.08 -22.11
CA ASP A 74 21.66 21.81 -21.57
C ASP A 74 21.71 20.70 -20.50
N LEU A 75 20.55 20.24 -20.02
CA LEU A 75 20.40 19.01 -19.23
C LEU A 75 20.93 17.77 -19.99
N PHE A 76 20.78 17.76 -21.33
CA PHE A 76 21.15 16.66 -22.21
C PHE A 76 22.51 16.92 -22.87
N LYS A 77 23.59 16.84 -22.08
CA LYS A 77 24.97 17.13 -22.54
C LYS A 77 25.48 16.19 -23.64
N ASN A 78 25.05 14.93 -23.61
CA ASN A 78 25.41 13.87 -24.54
C ASN A 78 24.18 13.36 -25.28
N ASP A 79 24.39 12.81 -26.47
CA ASP A 79 23.35 12.12 -27.24
C ASP A 79 22.93 10.80 -26.57
N GLY A 80 21.73 10.33 -26.91
CA GLY A 80 21.23 9.02 -26.50
C GLY A 80 19.81 9.02 -25.96
N VAL A 81 19.42 7.87 -25.40
CA VAL A 81 18.08 7.58 -24.92
C VAL A 81 17.93 8.00 -23.45
N ARG A 82 16.85 8.71 -23.09
CA ARG A 82 16.55 9.14 -21.73
C ARG A 82 15.06 9.02 -21.41
N TRP A 83 14.77 8.54 -20.20
CA TRP A 83 13.45 8.69 -19.58
C TRP A 83 13.31 10.08 -18.97
N LEU A 84 12.11 10.65 -19.02
CA LEU A 84 11.72 11.83 -18.26
C LEU A 84 10.41 11.53 -17.50
N PRO A 85 10.30 11.90 -16.21
CA PRO A 85 9.03 11.85 -15.49
C PRO A 85 8.03 12.83 -16.10
N LEU A 86 6.75 12.56 -15.90
CA LEU A 86 5.63 13.42 -16.29
C LEU A 86 4.82 13.76 -15.05
N PHE A 87 4.51 15.02 -14.84
CA PHE A 87 3.88 15.53 -13.63
C PHE A 87 2.45 16.02 -13.91
N THR A 88 1.54 15.76 -12.97
CA THR A 88 0.14 16.26 -13.01
C THR A 88 -0.04 17.56 -12.21
N GLN A 89 1.06 18.17 -11.73
CA GLN A 89 1.06 19.30 -10.79
C GLN A 89 2.14 20.32 -11.12
N SER A 90 2.02 21.52 -10.55
CA SER A 90 2.71 22.76 -10.95
C SER A 90 4.23 22.83 -10.76
N ASN A 91 4.88 21.80 -10.22
CA ASN A 91 6.34 21.76 -10.04
C ASN A 91 6.96 20.72 -10.99
N ASP A 92 6.86 21.00 -12.28
CA ASP A 92 7.20 20.08 -13.38
C ASP A 92 8.62 20.27 -13.94
N TYR A 93 9.43 21.15 -13.35
CA TYR A 93 10.75 21.56 -13.86
C TYR A 93 11.90 20.65 -13.38
N LEU A 94 12.64 20.09 -14.33
CA LEU A 94 13.83 19.28 -14.10
C LEU A 94 15.12 20.11 -14.11
N THR A 95 15.82 20.10 -12.98
CA THR A 95 17.21 20.60 -12.84
C THR A 95 18.26 19.55 -13.18
N GLU A 96 17.97 18.27 -12.93
CA GLU A 96 18.93 17.15 -13.00
C GLU A 96 18.28 15.91 -13.63
N LEU A 97 19.11 15.00 -14.16
CA LEU A 97 18.65 13.73 -14.73
C LEU A 97 18.60 12.67 -13.62
N LEU A 98 17.39 12.20 -13.31
CA LEU A 98 17.18 11.07 -12.40
C LEU A 98 17.63 9.76 -13.07
N GLU A 99 18.30 8.88 -12.32
CA GLU A 99 18.62 7.52 -12.76
C GLU A 99 17.35 6.65 -12.76
N ASP A 100 16.63 6.62 -11.63
CA ASP A 100 15.32 5.96 -11.50
C ASP A 100 14.16 6.94 -11.76
N VAL A 101 13.55 6.83 -12.93
CA VAL A 101 12.37 7.62 -13.32
C VAL A 101 11.08 6.82 -13.03
N GLN A 102 10.30 7.28 -12.05
CA GLN A 102 8.99 6.72 -11.71
C GLN A 102 7.94 6.98 -12.80
N MET A 103 6.85 6.21 -12.80
CA MET A 103 5.70 6.46 -13.68
C MET A 103 4.82 7.61 -13.15
N PRO A 104 4.14 8.39 -14.03
CA PRO A 104 4.15 8.28 -15.50
C PRO A 104 5.39 8.92 -16.12
N ARG A 105 5.81 8.42 -17.29
CA ARG A 105 7.11 8.76 -17.91
C ARG A 105 7.11 8.64 -19.44
N ILE A 106 7.96 9.44 -20.08
CA ILE A 106 8.22 9.44 -21.53
C ILE A 106 9.67 9.02 -21.81
N LEU A 107 9.87 8.20 -22.84
CA LEU A 107 11.17 7.80 -23.36
C LEU A 107 11.47 8.57 -24.64
N MET A 108 12.57 9.31 -24.65
CA MET A 108 13.00 10.12 -25.80
C MET A 108 14.44 9.82 -26.20
N ILE A 109 14.76 9.94 -27.49
CA ILE A 109 16.14 9.99 -27.97
C ILE A 109 16.52 11.43 -28.28
N PHE A 110 17.68 11.87 -27.80
CA PHE A 110 18.26 13.18 -28.10
C PHE A 110 19.47 13.00 -29.04
N TYR A 111 19.45 13.71 -30.17
CA TYR A 111 20.53 13.72 -31.15
C TYR A 111 20.98 15.17 -31.43
N ARG A 112 22.18 15.56 -30.99
CA ARG A 112 22.80 16.86 -31.29
C ARG A 112 23.30 16.85 -32.73
N LYS A 113 22.65 17.62 -33.61
CA LYS A 113 23.12 17.84 -34.99
C LYS A 113 24.33 18.78 -35.01
N LYS A 114 25.46 18.30 -34.47
CA LYS A 114 26.77 18.92 -34.69
C LYS A 114 27.07 18.86 -36.18
N ARG A 115 27.05 20.01 -36.85
CA ARG A 115 27.55 20.12 -38.21
C ARG A 115 29.05 19.84 -38.17
N LEU A 116 29.52 18.83 -38.91
CA LEU A 116 30.94 18.73 -39.24
C LEU A 116 31.34 20.07 -39.86
N SER A 117 32.44 20.65 -39.38
CA SER A 117 33.05 21.81 -40.05
C SER A 117 33.27 21.43 -41.51
N THR A 118 32.89 22.33 -42.44
CA THR A 118 33.34 22.20 -43.83
C THR A 118 34.85 22.02 -43.79
N ILE A 119 35.36 20.93 -44.38
CA ILE A 119 36.79 20.83 -44.61
C ILE A 119 37.08 21.96 -45.59
N GLU A 120 37.82 22.97 -45.14
CA GLU A 120 38.47 23.89 -46.06
C GLU A 120 39.45 23.03 -46.85
N GLU A 121 39.12 22.77 -48.11
CA GLU A 121 40.08 22.17 -49.04
C GLU A 121 41.27 23.12 -49.09
N HIS A 122 42.39 22.71 -48.50
CA HIS A 122 43.67 23.40 -48.62
C HIS A 122 44.10 23.37 -50.09
N SER A 123 43.53 24.30 -50.85
CA SER A 123 44.02 24.76 -52.13
C SER A 123 45.36 25.45 -51.88
N SER A 124 46.39 24.63 -51.67
CA SER A 124 47.77 25.04 -51.44
C SER A 124 48.41 25.57 -52.73
N THR A 125 47.81 26.59 -53.33
CA THR A 125 48.43 27.45 -54.33
C THR A 125 49.32 28.48 -53.64
N GLU A 126 50.27 27.99 -52.86
CA GLU A 126 51.46 28.73 -52.42
C GLU A 126 52.63 28.38 -53.35
N GLU A 127 52.43 28.56 -54.67
CA GLU A 127 53.56 28.81 -55.58
C GLU A 127 54.07 30.24 -55.32
N ALA A 128 54.65 30.43 -54.14
CA ALA A 128 55.33 31.65 -53.75
C ALA A 128 56.53 31.87 -54.69
N GLN A 129 56.68 33.10 -55.18
CA GLN A 129 57.65 33.43 -56.22
C GLN A 129 59.08 33.45 -55.65
N GLU A 130 59.76 32.29 -55.63
CA GLU A 130 61.23 32.25 -55.55
C GLU A 130 61.86 32.73 -56.87
N ILE A 131 61.72 34.03 -57.14
CA ILE A 131 62.65 34.73 -58.05
C ILE A 131 63.96 34.87 -57.28
N GLN A 132 64.81 33.85 -57.34
CA GLN A 132 66.20 33.99 -56.91
C GLN A 132 66.92 34.90 -57.90
N ASP A 133 67.42 36.04 -57.41
CA ASP A 133 68.25 36.96 -58.18
C ASP A 133 69.53 36.26 -58.65
N VAL A 134 69.51 35.76 -59.88
CA VAL A 134 70.71 35.27 -60.56
C VAL A 134 71.61 36.47 -60.85
N LYS A 135 72.52 36.75 -59.90
CA LYS A 135 73.61 37.70 -60.08
C LYS A 135 74.48 37.26 -61.25
N VAL A 136 74.25 37.88 -62.41
CA VAL A 136 75.13 37.81 -63.56
C VAL A 136 76.45 38.48 -63.19
N SER A 137 77.44 37.68 -62.80
CA SER A 137 78.84 38.10 -62.67
C SER A 137 79.46 38.17 -64.07
N PRO A 138 79.91 39.36 -64.55
CA PRO A 138 80.68 39.47 -65.77
C PRO A 138 82.17 39.22 -65.48
N LEU A 139 82.92 38.82 -66.52
CA LEU A 139 84.33 38.41 -66.50
C LEU A 139 84.59 37.07 -65.74
N ASP A 140 85.59 36.27 -66.10
CA ASP A 140 86.68 36.48 -67.08
C ASP A 140 86.63 35.51 -68.27
N ILE A 141 87.14 35.97 -69.43
CA ILE A 141 87.51 35.12 -70.56
C ILE A 141 89.04 35.07 -70.63
N GLU A 142 89.66 34.24 -69.79
CA GLU A 142 91.05 33.83 -70.02
C GLU A 142 91.09 32.69 -71.05
N GLY A 143 91.97 32.83 -72.04
CA GLY A 143 91.95 32.01 -73.24
C GLY A 143 92.81 30.76 -73.15
N GLU A 144 92.22 29.61 -72.78
CA GLU A 144 92.79 28.31 -73.12
C GLU A 144 92.24 27.75 -74.44
N LYS A 145 93.13 27.24 -75.29
CA LYS A 145 92.80 26.61 -76.58
C LYS A 145 92.36 25.14 -76.38
N ASN A 146 91.22 24.93 -75.74
CA ASN A 146 90.61 23.62 -75.57
C ASN A 146 89.47 23.43 -76.60
N ASN A 147 89.40 22.26 -77.26
CA ASN A 147 88.42 22.04 -78.33
C ASN A 147 86.97 22.16 -77.80
N PRO A 148 86.08 22.91 -78.48
CA PRO A 148 84.68 22.99 -78.07
C PRO A 148 84.00 21.63 -78.17
N ASP A 149 84.31 20.85 -79.21
CA ASP A 149 83.72 19.53 -79.46
C ASP A 149 84.01 18.51 -78.35
N GLU A 150 85.19 18.60 -77.70
CA GLU A 150 85.56 17.70 -76.60
C GLU A 150 84.82 18.06 -75.30
N LYS A 151 84.61 19.35 -75.01
CA LYS A 151 83.77 19.78 -73.88
C LYS A 151 82.31 19.35 -74.09
N ILE A 152 81.75 19.59 -75.27
CA ILE A 152 80.38 19.19 -75.62
C ILE A 152 80.22 17.67 -75.49
N GLY A 153 81.20 16.87 -75.94
CA GLY A 153 81.19 15.41 -75.78
C GLY A 153 81.19 14.95 -74.31
N ILE A 154 81.93 15.63 -73.43
CA ILE A 154 81.96 15.35 -72.00
C ILE A 154 80.63 15.73 -71.33
N GLU A 155 80.09 16.92 -71.64
CA GLU A 155 78.80 17.39 -71.11
C GLU A 155 77.64 16.47 -71.52
N TYR A 156 77.60 16.05 -72.78
CA TYR A 156 76.57 15.11 -73.28
C TYR A 156 76.66 13.73 -72.62
N LYS A 157 77.88 13.26 -72.34
CA LYS A 157 78.11 12.01 -71.60
C LYS A 157 77.65 12.13 -70.14
N ASN A 158 77.98 13.23 -69.47
CA ASN A 158 77.55 13.49 -68.09
C ASN A 158 76.02 13.58 -67.98
N ALA A 159 75.35 14.21 -68.96
CA ALA A 159 73.89 14.26 -69.04
C ALA A 159 73.28 12.86 -69.22
N LEU A 160 73.85 12.01 -70.07
CA LEU A 160 73.41 10.61 -70.25
C LEU A 160 73.60 9.75 -68.99
N GLU A 161 74.68 9.96 -68.23
CA GLU A 161 74.90 9.28 -66.96
C GLU A 161 73.95 9.78 -65.86
N PHE A 162 73.63 11.07 -65.84
CA PHE A 162 72.62 11.66 -64.95
C PHE A 162 71.20 11.17 -65.25
N GLU A 163 70.80 11.11 -66.53
CA GLU A 163 69.54 10.50 -66.97
C GLU A 163 69.41 9.04 -66.52
N ARG A 164 70.47 8.24 -66.71
CA ARG A 164 70.50 6.84 -66.26
C ARG A 164 70.28 6.75 -64.75
N LYS A 165 70.97 7.58 -63.97
CA LYS A 165 70.80 7.64 -62.51
C LYS A 165 69.37 8.00 -62.10
N ILE A 166 68.74 8.96 -62.79
CA ILE A 166 67.32 9.30 -62.55
C ILE A 166 66.40 8.11 -62.82
N ARG A 167 66.56 7.41 -63.95
CA ARG A 167 65.74 6.23 -64.27
C ARG A 167 65.94 5.10 -63.25
N ASP A 168 67.18 4.87 -62.84
CA ASP A 168 67.56 3.92 -61.79
C ASP A 168 66.91 4.24 -60.44
N GLU A 169 66.84 5.52 -60.06
CA GLU A 169 66.21 5.98 -58.83
C GLU A 169 64.68 5.93 -58.92
N GLN A 170 64.10 6.27 -60.07
CA GLN A 170 62.68 6.09 -60.36
C GLN A 170 62.26 4.62 -60.28
N GLU A 171 63.01 3.70 -60.89
CA GLU A 171 62.70 2.26 -60.84
C GLU A 171 62.82 1.70 -59.41
N LYS A 172 63.84 2.14 -58.65
CA LYS A 172 63.98 1.79 -57.22
C LYS A 172 62.81 2.32 -56.38
N ASN A 173 62.31 3.52 -56.69
CA ASN A 173 61.17 4.12 -55.97
C ASN A 173 59.84 3.47 -56.36
N MET A 174 59.63 3.11 -57.63
CA MET A 174 58.48 2.31 -58.07
C MET A 174 58.43 0.96 -57.35
N LYS A 175 59.56 0.22 -57.30
CA LYS A 175 59.64 -1.08 -56.60
C LYS A 175 59.41 -0.98 -55.09
N LYS A 176 59.76 0.14 -54.45
CA LYS A 176 59.36 0.42 -53.05
C LYS A 176 57.85 0.63 -52.94
N LEU A 177 57.28 1.49 -53.77
CA LEU A 177 55.86 1.84 -53.76
C LEU A 177 54.96 0.61 -54.03
N GLU A 178 55.34 -0.24 -55.00
CA GLU A 178 54.67 -1.52 -55.27
C GLU A 178 54.67 -2.44 -54.04
N LYS A 179 55.81 -2.52 -53.33
CA LYS A 179 55.93 -3.32 -52.11
C LYS A 179 55.10 -2.72 -50.98
N GLU A 180 55.18 -1.42 -50.74
CA GLU A 180 54.43 -0.72 -49.69
C GLU A 180 52.91 -0.83 -49.91
N LEU A 181 52.45 -0.73 -51.16
CA LEU A 181 51.07 -0.95 -51.55
C LEU A 181 50.64 -2.40 -51.30
N LYS A 182 51.47 -3.39 -51.68
CA LYS A 182 51.21 -4.81 -51.40
C LYS A 182 51.15 -5.12 -49.90
N ASP A 183 52.11 -4.61 -49.13
CA ASP A 183 52.18 -4.77 -47.68
C ASP A 183 51.01 -4.03 -46.98
N ALA A 184 50.47 -2.95 -47.55
CA ALA A 184 49.25 -2.29 -47.10
C ALA A 184 47.98 -3.09 -47.44
N LEU A 185 47.89 -3.65 -48.65
CA LEU A 185 46.75 -4.46 -49.10
C LEU A 185 46.63 -5.73 -48.24
N GLU A 186 47.73 -6.42 -47.96
CA GLU A 186 47.73 -7.60 -47.09
C GLU A 186 47.32 -7.28 -45.64
N ARG A 187 47.75 -6.13 -45.10
CA ARG A 187 47.30 -5.65 -43.78
C ARG A 187 45.82 -5.30 -43.76
N ASN A 188 45.31 -4.65 -44.80
CA ASN A 188 43.89 -4.32 -44.94
C ASN A 188 43.05 -5.60 -45.02
N LYS A 189 43.44 -6.58 -45.84
CA LYS A 189 42.75 -7.86 -45.93
C LYS A 189 42.72 -8.59 -44.59
N LYS A 190 43.85 -8.71 -43.88
CA LYS A 190 43.90 -9.32 -42.54
C LYS A 190 42.99 -8.62 -41.53
N ARG A 191 42.81 -7.30 -41.65
CA ARG A 191 41.86 -6.52 -40.84
C ARG A 191 40.41 -6.79 -41.24
N GLU A 192 40.12 -6.89 -42.53
CA GLU A 192 38.80 -7.22 -43.09
C GLU A 192 38.35 -8.62 -42.67
N ASP A 193 39.20 -9.64 -42.85
CA ASP A 193 38.98 -11.02 -42.40
C ASP A 193 38.68 -11.07 -40.88
N SER A 194 39.44 -10.32 -40.07
CA SER A 194 39.25 -10.22 -38.61
C SER A 194 37.98 -9.47 -38.21
N LEU A 195 37.54 -8.47 -38.97
CA LEU A 195 36.28 -7.76 -38.73
C LEU A 195 35.08 -8.63 -39.12
N LEU A 196 35.17 -9.36 -40.22
CA LEU A 196 34.14 -10.32 -40.63
C LEU A 196 33.96 -11.44 -39.59
N GLN A 197 35.06 -11.99 -39.05
CA GLN A 197 34.96 -12.96 -37.96
C GLN A 197 34.28 -12.37 -36.71
N LEU A 198 34.57 -11.11 -36.35
CA LEU A 198 33.93 -10.44 -35.22
C LEU A 198 32.43 -10.19 -35.47
N VAL A 199 32.04 -9.81 -36.69
CA VAL A 199 30.62 -9.67 -37.08
C VAL A 199 29.88 -10.98 -36.92
N ASN A 200 30.41 -12.09 -37.47
CA ASN A 200 29.78 -13.41 -37.36
C ASN A 200 29.55 -13.83 -35.90
N VAL A 201 30.53 -13.62 -35.01
CA VAL A 201 30.38 -13.90 -33.57
C VAL A 201 29.29 -13.04 -32.92
N LYS A 202 29.14 -11.76 -33.34
CA LYS A 202 28.08 -10.89 -32.83
C LYS A 202 26.70 -11.19 -33.43
N GLU A 203 26.62 -11.74 -34.63
CA GLU A 203 25.38 -12.29 -35.18
C GLU A 203 24.95 -13.56 -34.42
N GLU A 204 25.88 -14.46 -34.08
CA GLU A 204 25.60 -15.64 -33.25
C GLU A 204 25.10 -15.25 -31.83
N GLU A 205 25.78 -14.30 -31.16
CA GLU A 205 25.33 -13.75 -29.87
C GLU A 205 23.93 -13.14 -29.96
N LEU A 206 23.66 -12.35 -31.01
CA LEU A 206 22.37 -11.69 -31.24
C LEU A 206 21.25 -12.72 -31.49
N MET A 207 21.52 -13.76 -32.28
CA MET A 207 20.56 -14.85 -32.52
C MET A 207 20.28 -15.66 -31.25
N ALA A 208 21.28 -15.89 -30.41
CA ALA A 208 21.10 -16.52 -29.11
C ALA A 208 20.21 -15.67 -28.18
N ALA A 209 20.46 -14.36 -28.09
CA ALA A 209 19.66 -13.43 -27.30
C ALA A 209 18.20 -13.31 -27.80
N GLN A 210 17.97 -13.27 -29.12
CA GLN A 210 16.62 -13.28 -29.70
C GLN A 210 15.85 -14.57 -29.36
N LYS A 211 16.53 -15.72 -29.36
CA LYS A 211 15.96 -17.01 -28.96
C LYS A 211 15.60 -17.03 -27.47
N GLU A 212 16.44 -16.47 -26.60
CA GLU A 212 16.13 -16.33 -25.17
C GLU A 212 14.94 -15.40 -24.92
N ILE A 213 14.92 -14.21 -25.55
CA ILE A 213 13.78 -13.27 -25.47
C ILE A 213 12.47 -13.95 -25.91
N SER A 214 12.52 -14.78 -26.96
CA SER A 214 11.35 -15.54 -27.44
C SER A 214 10.90 -16.59 -26.44
N ASN A 215 11.82 -17.33 -25.82
CA ASN A 215 11.53 -18.29 -24.75
C ASN A 215 10.93 -17.62 -23.50
N LEU A 216 11.46 -16.45 -23.10
CA LEU A 216 10.98 -15.68 -21.95
C LEU A 216 9.58 -15.12 -22.20
N ARG A 217 9.31 -14.55 -23.38
CA ARG A 217 7.94 -14.15 -23.81
C ARG A 217 6.98 -15.33 -23.74
N GLY A 218 7.38 -16.50 -24.25
CA GLY A 218 6.61 -17.73 -24.16
C GLY A 218 6.48 -18.29 -22.73
N LYS A 219 7.24 -17.83 -21.75
CA LYS A 219 7.05 -18.13 -20.32
C LYS A 219 6.08 -17.15 -19.66
N ILE A 220 6.20 -15.85 -19.98
CA ILE A 220 5.31 -14.79 -19.50
C ILE A 220 3.85 -15.11 -19.85
N VAL A 221 3.55 -15.40 -21.13
CA VAL A 221 2.17 -15.71 -21.58
C VAL A 221 1.54 -16.91 -20.86
N ARG A 222 2.35 -17.90 -20.46
CA ARG A 222 1.87 -19.05 -19.66
C ARG A 222 1.55 -18.64 -18.22
N LEU A 223 2.42 -17.85 -17.59
CA LEU A 223 2.19 -17.34 -16.24
C LEU A 223 1.00 -16.36 -16.19
N GLU A 224 0.79 -15.57 -17.24
CA GLU A 224 -0.40 -14.69 -17.37
C GLU A 224 -1.70 -15.52 -17.47
N TYR A 225 -1.68 -16.61 -18.24
CA TYR A 225 -2.80 -17.54 -18.33
C TYR A 225 -3.07 -18.28 -17.01
N GLU A 226 -2.05 -18.82 -16.36
CA GLU A 226 -2.14 -19.48 -15.04
C GLU A 226 -2.67 -18.51 -13.97
N ASN A 227 -2.19 -17.27 -13.95
CA ASN A 227 -2.64 -16.23 -13.02
C ASN A 227 -4.11 -15.82 -13.29
N THR A 228 -4.54 -15.80 -14.55
CA THR A 228 -5.95 -15.56 -14.91
C THR A 228 -6.85 -16.68 -14.38
N GLN A 229 -6.47 -17.95 -14.61
CA GLN A 229 -7.22 -19.10 -14.08
C GLN A 229 -7.31 -19.10 -12.55
N LEU A 230 -6.24 -18.72 -11.85
CA LEU A 230 -6.24 -18.59 -10.39
C LEU A 230 -7.12 -17.43 -9.91
N HIS A 231 -7.23 -16.35 -10.69
CA HIS A 231 -8.12 -15.23 -10.37
C HIS A 231 -9.60 -15.63 -10.54
N ASP A 232 -9.95 -16.27 -11.65
CA ASP A 232 -11.32 -16.79 -11.90
C ASP A 232 -11.75 -17.78 -10.81
N LEU A 233 -10.86 -18.69 -10.41
CA LEU A 233 -11.11 -19.65 -9.32
C LEU A 233 -11.28 -18.96 -7.96
N LEU A 234 -10.49 -17.91 -7.68
CA LEU A 234 -10.59 -17.13 -6.45
C LEU A 234 -11.92 -16.34 -6.39
N GLU A 235 -12.36 -15.78 -7.51
CA GLU A 235 -13.66 -15.09 -7.59
C GLU A 235 -14.83 -16.08 -7.45
N SER A 236 -14.71 -17.27 -8.03
CA SER A 236 -15.66 -18.37 -7.80
C SER A 236 -15.77 -18.69 -6.31
N TYR A 237 -14.66 -18.89 -5.61
CA TYR A 237 -14.66 -19.17 -4.16
C TYR A 237 -15.22 -18.03 -3.29
N LYS A 238 -15.02 -16.75 -3.68
CA LYS A 238 -15.72 -15.63 -3.02
C LYS A 238 -17.22 -15.76 -3.17
N SER A 239 -17.69 -15.97 -4.41
CA SER A 239 -19.11 -16.05 -4.70
C SER A 239 -19.79 -17.22 -3.96
N GLU A 240 -19.14 -18.38 -3.88
CA GLU A 240 -19.61 -19.53 -3.09
C GLU A 240 -19.69 -19.19 -1.60
N LYS A 241 -18.65 -18.57 -1.04
CA LYS A 241 -18.60 -18.13 0.36
C LYS A 241 -19.68 -17.11 0.71
N GLU A 242 -20.02 -16.21 -0.22
CA GLU A 242 -21.13 -15.26 -0.06
C GLU A 242 -22.49 -15.96 -0.16
N CYS A 243 -22.67 -16.91 -1.09
CA CYS A 243 -23.88 -17.72 -1.20
C CYS A 243 -24.16 -18.59 0.04
N LEU A 244 -23.12 -19.03 0.75
CA LEU A 244 -23.22 -19.92 1.92
C LEU A 244 -23.89 -19.30 3.16
N ASN A 245 -24.20 -17.99 3.15
CA ASN A 245 -24.97 -17.29 4.20
C ASN A 245 -24.55 -17.63 5.65
N TYR A 246 -23.24 -17.69 5.89
CA TYR A 246 -22.67 -18.00 7.19
C TYR A 246 -23.17 -17.06 8.31
N GLU A 247 -23.48 -15.81 7.99
CA GLU A 247 -23.99 -14.84 8.94
C GLU A 247 -25.46 -15.12 9.32
N GLY A 248 -26.30 -15.53 8.37
CA GLY A 248 -27.65 -16.03 8.65
C GLY A 248 -27.63 -17.26 9.55
N LEU A 249 -26.86 -18.30 9.19
CA LEU A 249 -26.73 -19.51 10.03
C LEU A 249 -26.17 -19.20 11.42
N ARG A 250 -25.23 -18.25 11.54
CA ARG A 250 -24.68 -17.83 12.83
C ARG A 250 -25.72 -17.12 13.70
N ASN A 251 -26.52 -16.24 13.11
CA ASN A 251 -27.59 -15.53 13.82
C ASN A 251 -28.68 -16.51 14.28
N GLU A 252 -29.05 -17.49 13.46
CA GLU A 252 -29.97 -18.57 13.86
C GLU A 252 -29.39 -19.41 15.02
N LEU A 253 -28.10 -19.77 14.95
CA LEU A 253 -27.43 -20.52 16.01
C LEU A 253 -27.39 -19.72 17.33
N GLU A 254 -27.17 -18.41 17.27
CA GLU A 254 -27.17 -17.51 18.45
C GLU A 254 -28.58 -17.36 19.06
N VAL A 255 -29.62 -17.31 18.23
CA VAL A 255 -31.02 -17.39 18.71
C VAL A 255 -31.31 -18.74 19.38
N PHE A 256 -30.82 -19.86 18.82
CA PHE A 256 -30.98 -21.17 19.45
C PHE A 256 -30.22 -21.28 20.78
N THR A 257 -28.98 -20.78 20.90
CA THR A 257 -28.24 -20.83 22.17
C THR A 257 -28.92 -20.01 23.27
N HIS A 258 -29.48 -18.83 22.94
CA HIS A 258 -30.33 -18.09 23.87
C HIS A 258 -31.59 -18.88 24.27
N TYR A 259 -32.31 -19.45 23.31
CA TYR A 259 -33.52 -20.25 23.59
C TYR A 259 -33.24 -21.48 24.49
N PHE A 260 -32.09 -22.14 24.33
CA PHE A 260 -31.70 -23.24 25.22
C PHE A 260 -31.30 -22.74 26.62
N HIS A 261 -30.64 -21.59 26.73
CA HIS A 261 -30.30 -20.98 28.02
C HIS A 261 -31.55 -20.59 28.81
N ASP A 262 -32.51 -19.93 28.16
CA ASP A 262 -33.80 -19.56 28.75
C ASP A 262 -34.59 -20.80 29.22
N ASN A 263 -34.54 -21.90 28.46
CA ASN A 263 -35.17 -23.16 28.87
C ASN A 263 -34.48 -23.81 30.10
N GLU A 264 -33.15 -23.71 30.23
CA GLU A 264 -32.48 -24.11 31.47
C GLU A 264 -32.90 -23.23 32.65
N GLU A 265 -32.98 -21.91 32.48
CA GLU A 265 -33.44 -20.97 33.52
C GLU A 265 -34.89 -21.28 33.95
N ILE A 266 -35.79 -21.51 33.00
CA ILE A 266 -37.17 -21.93 33.24
C ILE A 266 -37.22 -23.29 33.97
N SER A 267 -36.31 -24.23 33.68
CA SER A 267 -36.20 -25.50 34.41
C SER A 267 -35.72 -25.30 35.86
N LYS A 268 -34.72 -24.43 36.06
CA LYS A 268 -34.22 -24.02 37.39
C LYS A 268 -35.28 -23.24 38.19
N LEU A 269 -36.19 -22.52 37.52
CA LEU A 269 -37.33 -21.85 38.16
C LEU A 269 -38.48 -22.81 38.49
N LYS A 270 -38.86 -23.73 37.59
CA LYS A 270 -39.89 -24.75 37.85
C LYS A 270 -39.54 -25.67 39.01
N SER A 271 -38.27 -26.08 39.11
CA SER A 271 -37.79 -26.88 40.24
C SER A 271 -37.80 -26.10 41.57
N LYS A 272 -37.43 -24.81 41.56
CA LYS A 272 -37.60 -23.92 42.73
C LYS A 272 -39.07 -23.78 43.12
N LEU A 273 -39.97 -23.52 42.17
CA LEU A 273 -41.41 -23.36 42.42
C LEU A 273 -42.00 -24.59 43.11
N LYS A 274 -41.73 -25.79 42.59
CA LYS A 274 -42.18 -27.06 43.17
C LYS A 274 -41.65 -27.30 44.60
N ASN A 275 -40.47 -26.77 44.92
CA ASN A 275 -39.90 -26.82 46.28
C ASN A 275 -40.51 -25.78 47.24
N TYR A 276 -41.15 -24.71 46.73
CA TYR A 276 -41.99 -23.83 47.53
C TYR A 276 -43.38 -24.45 47.75
N GLU A 277 -44.01 -25.00 46.70
CA GLU A 277 -45.33 -25.65 46.78
C GLU A 277 -45.37 -26.78 47.82
N SER A 278 -44.36 -27.66 47.84
CA SER A 278 -44.28 -28.76 48.82
C SER A 278 -43.99 -28.26 50.24
N ARG A 279 -43.27 -27.14 50.39
CA ARG A 279 -43.02 -26.51 51.69
C ARG A 279 -44.28 -25.83 52.23
N ASP A 280 -45.06 -25.20 51.37
CA ASP A 280 -46.31 -24.52 51.72
C ASP A 280 -47.39 -25.53 52.14
N GLN A 281 -47.48 -26.66 51.42
CA GLN A 281 -48.30 -27.81 51.82
C GLN A 281 -47.91 -28.32 53.22
N SER A 282 -46.61 -28.52 53.49
CA SER A 282 -46.13 -28.96 54.81
C SER A 282 -46.39 -27.95 55.93
N LEU A 283 -46.36 -26.65 55.64
CA LEU A 283 -46.75 -25.60 56.59
C LEU A 283 -48.26 -25.62 56.87
N HIS A 284 -49.09 -25.84 55.85
CA HIS A 284 -50.53 -25.95 56.02
C HIS A 284 -50.94 -27.22 56.79
N GLU A 285 -50.25 -28.34 56.59
CA GLU A 285 -50.40 -29.54 57.43
C GLU A 285 -50.05 -29.26 58.91
N GLN A 286 -48.98 -28.51 59.17
CA GLN A 286 -48.61 -28.08 60.54
C GLN A 286 -49.66 -27.13 61.15
N GLU A 287 -50.23 -26.22 60.36
CA GLU A 287 -51.31 -25.32 60.80
C GLU A 287 -52.59 -26.10 61.14
N LEU A 288 -52.97 -27.08 60.31
CA LEU A 288 -54.11 -27.96 60.58
C LEU A 288 -53.93 -28.78 61.86
N LEU A 289 -52.74 -29.35 62.08
CA LEU A 289 -52.41 -30.08 63.32
C LEU A 289 -52.44 -29.17 64.56
N LEU A 290 -51.98 -27.91 64.44
CA LEU A 290 -52.12 -26.90 65.49
C LEU A 290 -53.58 -26.56 65.79
N LEU A 291 -54.42 -26.38 64.75
CA LEU A 291 -55.85 -26.12 64.90
C LEU A 291 -56.60 -27.31 65.52
N GLU A 292 -56.21 -28.54 65.23
CA GLU A 292 -56.76 -29.74 65.86
C GLU A 292 -56.33 -29.86 67.33
N ALA A 293 -55.07 -29.58 67.66
CA ALA A 293 -54.58 -29.53 69.04
C ALA A 293 -55.26 -28.43 69.88
N ILE A 294 -55.60 -27.29 69.27
CA ILE A 294 -56.33 -26.18 69.92
C ILE A 294 -57.82 -26.52 70.12
N LYS A 295 -58.43 -27.35 69.26
CA LYS A 295 -59.81 -27.86 69.41
C LYS A 295 -59.89 -29.01 70.44
N GLY A 296 -59.34 -28.76 71.63
CA GLY A 296 -59.29 -29.72 72.73
C GLY A 296 -60.65 -30.35 73.05
N LYS A 297 -60.64 -31.68 73.24
CA LYS A 297 -61.84 -32.50 73.48
C LYS A 297 -62.66 -31.96 74.68
N PRO A 298 -63.99 -31.92 74.60
CA PRO A 298 -64.83 -31.51 75.73
C PRO A 298 -64.67 -32.51 76.87
N VAL A 299 -64.27 -32.02 78.05
CA VAL A 299 -64.23 -32.80 79.29
C VAL A 299 -65.50 -32.50 80.07
N ASP A 300 -66.42 -33.46 80.15
CA ASP A 300 -67.65 -33.35 80.93
C ASP A 300 -67.34 -33.33 82.45
N ILE A 301 -67.32 -32.14 83.03
CA ILE A 301 -67.21 -31.95 84.48
C ILE A 301 -68.62 -31.80 85.07
N LYS A 302 -69.18 -32.90 85.57
CA LYS A 302 -70.43 -32.89 86.34
C LYS A 302 -70.25 -32.05 87.61
N LYS A 303 -71.28 -31.26 87.95
CA LYS A 303 -71.33 -30.53 89.23
C LYS A 303 -71.83 -31.45 90.33
N GLU A 304 -70.97 -31.81 91.27
CA GLU A 304 -71.35 -32.47 92.51
C GLU A 304 -70.81 -31.68 93.72
N ASN A 305 -71.69 -31.43 94.70
CA ASN A 305 -71.38 -31.06 96.09
C ASN A 305 -70.48 -29.82 96.33
N GLU A 306 -70.89 -28.65 95.82
CA GLU A 306 -70.37 -27.34 96.26
C GLU A 306 -71.04 -26.94 97.59
N LEU A 307 -70.29 -26.92 98.70
CA LEU A 307 -70.79 -26.58 100.05
C LEU A 307 -70.45 -25.12 100.40
N VAL A 308 -71.46 -24.32 100.75
CA VAL A 308 -71.30 -22.88 101.01
C VAL A 308 -71.32 -22.59 102.52
N TYR A 309 -70.20 -22.11 103.04
CA TYR A 309 -70.04 -21.68 104.42
C TYR A 309 -70.05 -20.16 104.54
N SER A 310 -70.41 -19.63 105.71
CA SER A 310 -70.33 -18.19 106.02
C SER A 310 -69.36 -17.99 107.19
N ILE A 311 -68.22 -17.34 106.93
CA ILE A 311 -67.18 -17.08 107.93
C ILE A 311 -66.95 -15.57 107.99
N SER A 312 -67.07 -14.99 109.19
CA SER A 312 -66.88 -13.55 109.44
C SER A 312 -67.65 -12.64 108.46
N GLY A 313 -68.91 -13.01 108.15
CA GLY A 313 -69.79 -12.27 107.24
C GLY A 313 -69.54 -12.48 105.74
N LYS A 314 -68.55 -13.29 105.34
CA LYS A 314 -68.29 -13.63 103.93
C LYS A 314 -68.72 -15.06 103.61
N LYS A 315 -69.53 -15.22 102.56
CA LYS A 315 -69.87 -16.53 101.99
C LYS A 315 -68.69 -17.06 101.17
N ILE A 316 -68.36 -18.33 101.37
CA ILE A 316 -67.27 -19.04 100.69
C ILE A 316 -67.82 -20.37 100.20
N SER A 317 -67.76 -20.62 98.89
CA SER A 317 -67.96 -21.96 98.33
C SER A 317 -66.70 -22.79 98.58
N LEU A 318 -66.85 -23.95 99.19
CA LEU A 318 -65.83 -24.99 99.28
C LEU A 318 -66.24 -26.19 98.41
N LEU A 319 -65.25 -26.78 97.74
CA LEU A 319 -65.41 -28.01 96.97
C LEU A 319 -64.12 -28.85 97.06
N ILE A 320 -64.27 -30.17 97.03
CA ILE A 320 -63.13 -31.09 97.06
C ILE A 320 -62.84 -31.51 95.61
N LEU A 321 -61.62 -31.27 95.15
CA LEU A 321 -61.16 -31.68 93.82
C LEU A 321 -59.87 -32.48 93.96
N ASN A 322 -59.84 -33.70 93.44
CA ASN A 322 -58.68 -34.61 93.50
C ASN A 322 -58.08 -34.75 94.92
N GLY A 323 -58.94 -34.84 95.94
CA GLY A 323 -58.55 -34.95 97.36
C GLY A 323 -58.08 -33.64 98.01
N CYS A 324 -57.93 -32.54 97.27
CA CYS A 324 -57.60 -31.23 97.82
C CYS A 324 -58.87 -30.42 98.13
N LEU A 325 -58.89 -29.73 99.29
CA LEU A 325 -59.93 -28.75 99.60
C LEU A 325 -59.65 -27.43 98.87
N MET A 326 -60.60 -27.01 98.04
CA MET A 326 -60.51 -25.81 97.22
C MET A 326 -61.62 -24.82 97.57
N PHE A 327 -61.36 -23.52 97.35
CA PHE A 327 -62.36 -22.45 97.47
C PHE A 327 -62.42 -21.60 96.21
N ARG A 328 -63.51 -20.85 96.06
CA ARG A 328 -63.80 -20.05 94.85
C ARG A 328 -63.73 -18.56 95.12
N THR A 329 -62.99 -17.82 94.29
CA THR A 329 -62.82 -16.36 94.42
C THR A 329 -62.99 -15.68 93.07
N LEU A 330 -64.06 -14.89 92.86
CA LEU A 330 -64.23 -14.02 91.68
C LEU A 330 -63.87 -14.69 90.32
N SER A 331 -64.34 -15.93 90.13
CA SER A 331 -64.11 -16.85 89.00
C SER A 331 -62.84 -17.72 89.02
N SER A 332 -61.84 -17.46 89.87
CA SER A 332 -60.74 -18.42 90.14
C SER A 332 -61.16 -19.54 91.09
N LEU A 333 -60.38 -20.63 91.11
CA LEU A 333 -60.54 -21.80 91.96
C LEU A 333 -59.17 -22.13 92.58
N GLU A 334 -59.03 -21.95 93.89
CA GLU A 334 -57.73 -21.92 94.59
C GLU A 334 -57.71 -22.88 95.78
N LYS A 335 -56.51 -23.35 96.18
CA LYS A 335 -56.35 -24.22 97.37
C LYS A 335 -56.76 -23.47 98.63
N PHE A 336 -57.51 -24.12 99.53
CA PHE A 336 -58.00 -23.49 100.76
C PHE A 336 -56.89 -22.95 101.66
N ASP A 337 -55.69 -23.56 101.62
CA ASP A 337 -54.49 -23.08 102.32
C ASP A 337 -54.15 -21.61 101.99
N ASN A 338 -54.40 -21.18 100.75
CA ASN A 338 -54.13 -19.82 100.28
C ASN A 338 -55.12 -18.78 100.84
N PHE A 339 -56.28 -19.20 101.35
CA PHE A 339 -57.33 -18.29 101.85
C PHE A 339 -56.81 -17.37 102.96
N PHE A 340 -55.91 -17.87 103.81
CA PHE A 340 -55.29 -17.10 104.89
C PHE A 340 -54.08 -16.26 104.44
N LEU A 341 -53.47 -16.59 103.29
CA LEU A 341 -52.28 -15.92 102.75
C LEU A 341 -52.61 -14.69 101.89
N LEU A 342 -53.81 -14.61 101.32
CA LEU A 342 -54.32 -13.50 100.48
C LEU A 342 -54.45 -12.13 101.17
N LYS A 343 -53.89 -11.96 102.38
CA LYS A 343 -53.90 -10.71 103.17
C LYS A 343 -52.63 -9.84 103.03
N LYS A 344 -51.67 -10.18 102.15
CA LYS A 344 -50.54 -9.31 101.83
C LYS A 344 -50.54 -8.87 100.36
N GLU A 345 -50.05 -7.66 100.15
CA GLU A 345 -50.49 -6.77 99.08
C GLU A 345 -49.83 -7.00 97.72
N ARG A 346 -50.51 -6.50 96.68
CA ARG A 346 -49.98 -6.41 95.31
C ARG A 346 -49.17 -5.12 95.16
N SER A 347 -48.10 -5.16 94.38
CA SER A 347 -47.59 -3.96 93.69
C SER A 347 -47.52 -4.24 92.18
N MET A 348 -47.62 -3.19 91.37
CA MET A 348 -47.86 -3.27 89.92
C MET A 348 -46.82 -2.46 89.16
N THR A 349 -46.21 -3.01 88.11
CA THR A 349 -46.04 -2.42 86.75
C THR A 349 -45.00 -3.20 85.93
N PRO A 350 -45.21 -3.37 84.61
CA PRO A 350 -44.15 -3.66 83.65
C PRO A 350 -43.77 -2.39 82.87
N THR A 351 -42.48 -2.03 82.82
CA THR A 351 -41.97 -0.94 81.99
C THR A 351 -41.34 -1.46 80.70
N SER A 352 -41.77 -0.95 79.56
CA SER A 352 -41.15 -1.19 78.24
C SER A 352 -39.82 -0.43 78.08
N LYS A 353 -38.87 -0.99 77.32
CA LYS A 353 -37.69 -0.25 76.81
C LYS A 353 -37.27 -0.73 75.40
N PRO A 354 -36.51 0.09 74.62
CA PRO A 354 -36.66 0.06 73.17
C PRO A 354 -35.36 0.16 72.34
N HIS A 355 -35.51 0.06 71.01
CA HIS A 355 -34.81 0.83 69.94
C HIS A 355 -33.26 0.92 69.81
N LYS A 356 -32.85 0.86 68.52
CA LYS A 356 -31.77 1.60 67.81
C LYS A 356 -30.32 1.05 67.76
N ARG A 357 -29.89 0.86 66.49
CA ARG A 357 -28.61 1.31 65.86
C ARG A 357 -27.30 0.62 66.30
N ALA A 358 -26.20 0.65 65.53
CA ALA A 358 -25.94 0.82 64.08
C ALA A 358 -24.41 0.63 63.84
N VAL A 359 -23.94 0.75 62.58
CA VAL A 359 -22.50 0.71 62.17
C VAL A 359 -21.91 -0.71 62.40
N SER A 360 -20.84 -1.21 61.77
CA SER A 360 -19.68 -0.64 61.04
C SER A 360 -19.15 -1.65 60.01
N ASP A 361 -18.82 -1.28 58.75
CA ASP A 361 -17.46 -1.01 58.23
C ASP A 361 -16.61 -2.29 57.95
N LEU A 362 -15.63 -2.38 57.02
CA LEU A 362 -15.00 -1.42 56.09
C LEU A 362 -14.38 -2.17 54.84
N LYS A 363 -14.10 -1.45 53.74
CA LYS A 363 -12.98 -1.49 52.73
C LYS A 363 -11.97 -2.69 52.68
N THR A 364 -11.21 -3.03 51.61
CA THR A 364 -10.94 -2.60 50.18
C THR A 364 -10.13 -3.76 49.50
N GLN A 365 -9.92 -3.91 48.18
CA GLN A 365 -9.25 -3.08 47.13
C GLN A 365 -9.69 -3.57 45.71
N GLU A 366 -9.85 -2.74 44.66
CA GLU A 366 -8.89 -2.35 43.59
C GLU A 366 -8.28 -3.51 42.75
N SER A 367 -8.08 -3.44 41.42
CA SER A 367 -8.50 -2.54 40.30
C SER A 367 -8.10 -3.24 38.95
N ASP A 368 -8.28 -2.78 37.70
CA ASP A 368 -8.84 -1.57 37.03
C ASP A 368 -9.35 -1.96 35.60
N SER A 369 -10.05 -1.04 34.91
CA SER A 369 -10.14 -0.92 33.43
C SER A 369 -11.06 -1.91 32.67
N LYS A 370 -11.63 -1.61 31.48
CA LYS A 370 -11.84 -0.32 30.74
C LYS A 370 -13.02 -0.45 29.75
N ALA A 371 -13.77 0.64 29.58
CA ALA A 371 -14.69 1.05 28.50
C ALA A 371 -15.27 0.06 27.44
N ILE A 372 -16.57 0.21 27.13
CA ILE A 372 -17.12 0.41 25.75
C ILE A 372 -18.54 1.04 25.81
N SER A 373 -19.01 1.60 24.68
CA SER A 373 -20.06 2.62 24.54
C SER A 373 -21.54 2.19 24.62
N PRO A 374 -22.48 3.11 24.95
CA PRO A 374 -23.94 2.92 24.83
C PRO A 374 -24.49 3.24 23.42
N LYS A 375 -25.75 2.81 23.18
CA LYS A 375 -26.53 2.96 21.92
C LYS A 375 -27.11 4.37 21.73
N ARG A 376 -27.33 4.84 20.47
CA ARG A 376 -28.68 5.07 19.87
C ARG A 376 -28.75 5.80 18.50
N ILE A 377 -29.62 5.26 17.64
CA ILE A 377 -30.58 5.92 16.71
C ILE A 377 -30.10 6.54 15.37
N ASN A 378 -30.93 6.29 14.34
CA ASN A 378 -30.83 6.76 12.95
C ASN A 378 -31.09 8.26 12.75
N THR A 379 -30.50 8.82 11.70
CA THR A 379 -31.25 9.60 10.68
C THR A 379 -30.72 9.24 9.29
N SER A 380 -31.63 9.11 8.32
CA SER A 380 -31.29 8.85 6.91
C SER A 380 -31.18 10.15 6.11
N PHE A 381 -30.40 10.15 5.03
CA PHE A 381 -30.68 10.95 3.84
C PHE A 381 -30.09 10.30 2.57
N THR A 382 -30.92 10.16 1.54
CA THR A 382 -30.50 9.78 0.19
C THR A 382 -30.56 11.01 -0.73
N LEU A 383 -29.54 11.19 -1.56
CA LEU A 383 -29.51 12.25 -2.58
C LEU A 383 -29.17 11.65 -3.95
N LYS A 384 -30.20 11.36 -4.74
CA LYS A 384 -30.05 11.29 -6.20
C LYS A 384 -29.78 12.72 -6.71
N LYS A 385 -28.89 12.86 -7.69
CA LYS A 385 -28.81 14.06 -8.54
C LYS A 385 -29.13 13.70 -10.00
N PRO A 386 -29.61 14.66 -10.80
CA PRO A 386 -30.43 14.36 -11.98
C PRO A 386 -29.60 14.03 -13.22
N ALA A 387 -30.21 13.29 -14.14
CA ALA A 387 -29.76 13.25 -15.53
C ALA A 387 -30.15 14.56 -16.23
N PHE A 388 -29.26 15.10 -17.05
CA PHE A 388 -29.57 16.12 -18.04
C PHE A 388 -29.12 15.66 -19.43
N LYS A 389 -30.00 15.91 -20.39
CA LYS A 389 -29.83 15.97 -21.85
C LYS A 389 -30.51 17.29 -22.29
N PRO A 390 -30.27 17.86 -23.49
CA PRO A 390 -29.75 17.25 -24.72
C PRO A 390 -28.31 16.75 -24.64
#